data_AF-A0A1V6NBG5-F1
#
_entry.id   AF-A0A1V6NBG5-F1
#
_cell.length_a   1.000
_cell.length_b   1.000
_cell.length_c   1.000
_cell.angle_alpha   90.00
_cell.angle_beta   90.00
_cell.angle_gamma   90.00
#
_symmetry.space_group_name_H-M   'P 1'
#
loop_
_entity.id
_entity.type
_entity.pdbx_description
1 polymer ?
#
loop_
_entity_poly.entity_id
_entity_poly.type
_entity_poly.pdbx_seq_one_letter_code
_entity_poly.pdbx_strand_id
1 'polypeptide(L)'
;MTYLISHSDGFLVKDLSVVYLLPTALLGLLVVLTWRRREEPTVPIVNSYPGDITLKRAQSRFTSDARGLIKEGIEKFNGPFRIITTLGSRVILPASYTEWLKSCLDLDHQAIVHDQYFAAYPGMEGQRVITDPRKILINVTKTKLNNQSSQCALFHEHITEALEEIWMDRDVNFALHITKYLIDLFFRLAQR
;
A
#
# COMPACT_ATOMS: atom_id res chain seq x y z
N MET A 1 -38.16 56.68 -51.53
CA MET A 1 -38.92 55.45 -51.85
C MET A 1 -37.98 54.48 -52.55
N THR A 2 -37.79 53.20 -52.22
CA THR A 2 -38.13 52.33 -51.09
C THR A 2 -37.29 51.06 -51.32
N TYR A 3 -36.77 50.48 -50.24
CA TYR A 3 -36.14 49.15 -50.15
C TYR A 3 -36.98 48.02 -50.78
N LEU A 4 -36.35 46.97 -51.33
CA LEU A 4 -36.70 45.53 -51.17
C LEU A 4 -35.50 44.67 -51.66
N ILE A 5 -34.60 44.26 -50.78
CA ILE A 5 -34.56 42.97 -50.03
C ILE A 5 -34.01 41.80 -50.87
N SER A 6 -32.72 41.54 -50.62
CA SER A 6 -32.03 40.25 -50.79
C SER A 6 -32.51 39.30 -49.70
N HIS A 7 -33.12 38.17 -50.07
CA HIS A 7 -33.56 37.15 -49.10
C HIS A 7 -33.71 35.76 -49.76
N SER A 8 -32.62 35.12 -50.21
CA SER A 8 -32.68 33.71 -50.62
C SER A 8 -31.47 32.83 -50.28
N ASP A 9 -30.42 33.35 -49.65
CA ASP A 9 -29.15 32.60 -49.53
C ASP A 9 -28.92 31.98 -48.13
N GLY A 10 -29.82 32.22 -47.18
CA GLY A 10 -29.63 31.81 -45.77
C GLY A 10 -30.16 30.42 -45.39
N PHE A 11 -30.91 29.74 -46.27
CA PHE A 11 -31.59 28.48 -45.93
C PHE A 11 -30.73 27.24 -46.25
N LEU A 12 -30.06 27.22 -47.42
CA LEU A 12 -29.29 26.04 -47.86
C LEU A 12 -27.98 25.79 -47.09
N VAL A 13 -27.34 26.83 -46.56
CA VAL A 13 -26.04 26.68 -45.87
C VAL A 13 -26.21 26.08 -44.46
N LYS A 14 -27.37 26.31 -43.82
CA LYS A 14 -27.67 25.76 -42.48
C LYS A 14 -27.86 24.25 -42.52
N ASP A 15 -28.54 23.71 -43.53
CA ASP A 15 -28.79 22.27 -43.62
C ASP A 15 -27.50 21.47 -43.90
N LEU A 16 -26.60 21.98 -44.75
CA LEU A 16 -25.30 21.35 -45.00
C LEU A 16 -24.43 21.31 -43.74
N SER A 17 -24.38 22.38 -42.94
CA SER A 17 -23.59 22.40 -41.70
C SER A 17 -24.09 21.41 -40.63
N VAL A 18 -25.41 21.25 -40.48
CA VAL A 18 -25.99 20.29 -39.52
C VAL A 18 -25.73 18.84 -39.96
N VAL A 19 -25.76 18.57 -41.27
CA VAL A 19 -25.47 17.24 -41.84
C VAL A 19 -24.02 16.80 -41.61
N TYR A 20 -23.06 17.71 -41.51
CA TYR A 20 -21.66 17.37 -41.19
C TYR A 20 -21.34 17.40 -39.69
N LEU A 21 -22.11 18.12 -38.87
CA LEU A 21 -21.91 18.19 -37.41
C LEU A 21 -22.28 16.88 -36.71
N LEU A 22 -23.35 16.21 -37.15
CA LEU A 22 -23.77 14.92 -36.59
C LEU A 22 -22.75 13.79 -36.79
N PRO A 23 -22.24 13.50 -38.00
CA PRO A 23 -21.26 12.44 -38.21
C PRO A 23 -19.91 12.78 -37.57
N THR A 24 -19.49 14.04 -37.50
CA THR A 24 -18.25 14.43 -36.81
C THR A 24 -18.37 14.29 -35.29
N ALA A 25 -19.51 14.63 -34.69
CA ALA A 25 -19.79 14.37 -33.29
C ALA A 25 -19.85 12.86 -32.99
N LEU A 26 -20.45 12.07 -33.88
CA LEU A 26 -20.52 10.61 -33.74
C LEU A 26 -19.13 9.96 -33.86
N LEU A 27 -18.30 10.45 -34.78
CA LEU A 27 -16.91 10.00 -34.94
C LEU A 27 -16.08 10.38 -33.71
N GLY A 28 -16.25 11.62 -33.21
CA GLY A 28 -15.60 12.09 -31.98
C GLY A 28 -16.01 11.26 -30.76
N LEU A 29 -17.31 10.94 -30.62
CA LEU A 29 -17.82 10.05 -29.58
C LEU A 29 -17.22 8.64 -29.71
N LEU A 30 -17.17 8.08 -30.92
CA LEU A 30 -16.57 6.77 -31.18
C LEU A 30 -15.06 6.75 -30.88
N VAL A 31 -14.34 7.83 -31.21
CA VAL A 31 -12.91 7.98 -30.87
C VAL A 31 -12.73 8.09 -29.36
N VAL A 32 -13.55 8.88 -28.66
CA VAL A 32 -13.50 8.98 -27.19
C VAL A 32 -13.86 7.65 -26.53
N LEU A 33 -14.84 6.92 -27.07
CA LEU A 33 -15.24 5.61 -26.56
C LEU A 33 -14.18 4.54 -26.83
N THR A 34 -13.53 4.56 -27.99
CA THR A 34 -12.45 3.62 -28.32
C THR A 34 -11.15 3.97 -27.59
N TRP A 35 -10.88 5.25 -27.33
CA TRP A 35 -9.77 5.70 -26.50
C TRP A 35 -10.02 5.38 -25.02
N ARG A 36 -11.25 5.56 -24.51
CA ARG A 36 -11.64 5.08 -23.17
C ARG A 36 -11.56 3.56 -23.06
N ARG A 37 -11.80 2.80 -24.14
CA ARG A 37 -11.62 1.34 -24.16
C ARG A 37 -10.15 0.91 -24.26
N ARG A 38 -9.21 1.81 -24.58
CA ARG A 38 -7.78 1.58 -24.41
C ARG A 38 -7.38 1.83 -22.95
N GLU A 39 -8.12 1.26 -22.01
CA GLU A 39 -7.65 1.21 -20.63
C GLU A 39 -6.39 0.33 -20.59
N GLU A 40 -5.33 0.88 -19.99
CA GLU A 40 -4.05 0.22 -19.73
C GLU A 40 -4.26 -1.17 -19.09
N PRO A 41 -3.31 -2.10 -19.25
CA PRO A 41 -3.42 -3.43 -18.65
C PRO A 41 -3.65 -3.31 -17.15
N THR A 42 -4.90 -3.54 -16.74
CA THR A 42 -5.30 -3.52 -15.35
C THR A 42 -4.61 -4.68 -14.67
N VAL A 43 -3.69 -4.38 -13.75
CA VAL A 43 -2.99 -5.39 -12.96
C VAL A 43 -4.03 -6.32 -12.32
N PRO A 44 -3.95 -7.64 -12.59
CA PRO A 44 -5.04 -8.57 -12.28
C PRO A 44 -5.24 -8.68 -10.77
N ILE A 45 -6.50 -8.81 -10.34
CA ILE A 45 -6.87 -8.92 -8.92
C ILE A 45 -7.12 -10.38 -8.57
N VAL A 46 -6.46 -10.88 -7.53
CA VAL A 46 -6.59 -12.28 -7.08
C VAL A 46 -7.97 -12.53 -6.48
N ASN A 47 -8.37 -11.73 -5.48
CA ASN A 47 -9.58 -11.90 -4.70
C ASN A 47 -10.80 -11.13 -5.26
N SER A 48 -10.96 -11.11 -6.59
CA SER A 48 -12.13 -10.53 -7.23
C SER A 48 -13.28 -11.54 -7.29
N TYR A 49 -14.47 -11.13 -6.85
CA TYR A 49 -15.66 -11.98 -6.84
C TYR A 49 -16.81 -11.34 -7.63
N PRO A 50 -17.49 -12.09 -8.51
CA PRO A 50 -18.69 -11.59 -9.19
C PRO A 50 -19.75 -11.13 -8.18
N GLY A 51 -20.27 -9.93 -8.36
CA GLY A 51 -21.33 -9.35 -7.51
C GLY A 51 -20.87 -8.75 -6.18
N ASP A 52 -19.56 -8.76 -5.86
CA ASP A 52 -19.04 -8.12 -4.63
C ASP A 52 -18.78 -6.62 -4.83
N ILE A 53 -19.86 -5.84 -5.00
CA ILE A 53 -19.77 -4.38 -5.20
C ILE A 53 -19.17 -3.69 -3.97
N THR A 54 -19.45 -4.20 -2.77
CA THR A 54 -18.98 -3.63 -1.51
C THR A 54 -17.55 -4.04 -1.13
N LEU A 55 -16.93 -4.96 -1.88
CA LEU A 55 -15.62 -5.56 -1.60
C LEU A 55 -15.52 -6.29 -0.25
N LYS A 56 -16.64 -6.52 0.45
CA LYS A 56 -16.66 -7.13 1.79
C LYS A 56 -16.18 -8.57 1.74
N ARG A 57 -16.51 -9.31 0.68
CA ARG A 57 -16.08 -10.69 0.53
C ARG A 57 -14.58 -10.76 0.23
N ALA A 58 -14.09 -9.86 -0.62
CA ALA A 58 -12.66 -9.70 -0.88
C ALA A 58 -11.87 -9.40 0.39
N GLN A 59 -12.34 -8.45 1.21
CA GLN A 59 -11.74 -8.09 2.50
C GLN A 59 -11.80 -9.22 3.52
N SER A 60 -12.95 -9.89 3.65
CA SER A 60 -13.12 -11.04 4.55
C SER A 60 -12.17 -12.19 4.19
N ARG A 61 -11.98 -12.46 2.89
CA ARG A 61 -10.99 -13.45 2.44
C ARG A 61 -9.57 -13.04 2.83
N PHE A 62 -9.23 -11.76 2.70
CA PHE A 62 -7.91 -11.26 3.13
C PHE A 62 -7.68 -11.42 4.63
N THR A 63 -8.66 -11.04 5.46
CA THR A 63 -8.55 -11.16 6.92
C THR A 63 -8.46 -12.61 7.39
N SER A 64 -9.13 -13.54 6.71
CA SER A 64 -9.11 -14.97 7.07
C SER A 64 -7.88 -15.72 6.55
N ASP A 65 -7.38 -15.40 5.36
CA ASP A 65 -6.28 -16.14 4.72
C ASP A 65 -5.45 -15.28 3.75
N ALA A 66 -4.79 -14.24 4.28
CA ALA A 66 -3.91 -13.38 3.49
C ALA A 66 -2.73 -14.14 2.87
N ARG A 67 -2.16 -15.11 3.61
CA ARG A 67 -1.02 -15.89 3.13
C ARG A 67 -1.39 -16.77 1.94
N GLY A 68 -2.54 -17.45 2.02
CA GLY A 68 -3.08 -18.24 0.90
C GLY A 68 -3.34 -17.37 -0.33
N LEU A 69 -3.90 -16.17 -0.16
CA LEU A 69 -4.12 -15.24 -1.27
C LEU A 69 -2.83 -14.80 -1.97
N ILE A 70 -1.77 -14.52 -1.21
CA ILE A 70 -0.46 -14.16 -1.80
C ILE A 70 0.09 -15.35 -2.58
N LYS A 71 0.04 -16.55 -2.00
CA LYS A 71 0.49 -17.78 -2.66
C LYS A 71 -0.28 -18.04 -3.95
N GLU A 72 -1.61 -17.95 -3.90
CA GLU A 72 -2.48 -18.08 -5.08
C GLU A 72 -2.11 -17.05 -6.16
N GLY A 73 -1.89 -15.79 -5.77
CA GLY A 73 -1.50 -14.75 -6.70
C GLY A 73 -0.17 -15.03 -7.40
N ILE A 74 0.83 -15.52 -6.65
CA ILE A 74 2.14 -15.91 -7.21
C ILE A 74 2.01 -17.10 -8.17
N GLU A 75 1.19 -18.10 -7.82
CA GLU A 75 0.98 -19.28 -8.67
C GLU A 75 0.17 -18.95 -9.93
N LYS A 76 -0.81 -18.05 -9.82
CA LYS A 76 -1.74 -17.69 -10.89
C LYS A 76 -1.18 -16.65 -11.85
N PHE A 77 -0.32 -15.75 -11.37
CA PHE A 77 0.19 -14.63 -12.14
C PHE A 77 1.72 -14.63 -12.16
N ASN A 78 2.30 -14.79 -13.35
CA ASN A 78 3.75 -14.68 -13.57
C ASN A 78 4.18 -13.20 -13.72
N GLY A 79 3.74 -12.34 -12.80
CA GLY A 79 3.90 -10.90 -12.88
C GLY A 79 3.20 -10.16 -11.73
N PRO A 80 3.15 -8.82 -11.76
CA PRO A 80 2.41 -8.04 -10.78
C PRO A 80 0.94 -8.45 -10.70
N PHE A 81 0.42 -8.50 -9.49
CA PHE A 81 -1.01 -8.74 -9.24
C PHE A 81 -1.50 -7.85 -8.09
N ARG A 82 -2.81 -7.80 -7.89
CA ARG A 82 -3.46 -6.99 -6.86
C ARG A 82 -4.21 -7.86 -5.87
N ILE A 83 -4.19 -7.43 -4.62
CA ILE A 83 -5.05 -7.96 -3.56
C ILE A 83 -5.85 -6.79 -2.99
N ILE A 84 -7.15 -7.01 -2.80
CA ILE A 84 -8.01 -6.09 -2.06
C ILE A 84 -7.88 -6.43 -0.57
N THR A 85 -7.36 -5.49 0.22
CA THR A 85 -7.21 -5.60 1.68
C THR A 85 -8.28 -4.77 2.39
N THR A 86 -8.29 -4.83 3.72
CA THR A 86 -9.14 -3.99 4.57
C THR A 86 -8.84 -2.49 4.43
N LEU A 87 -7.60 -2.14 4.08
CA LEU A 87 -7.13 -0.75 3.90
C LEU A 87 -7.09 -0.32 2.42
N GLY A 88 -7.72 -1.08 1.54
CA GLY A 88 -7.78 -0.82 0.10
C GLY A 88 -6.97 -1.80 -0.73
N SER A 89 -6.85 -1.52 -2.03
CA SER A 89 -6.13 -2.43 -2.93
C SER A 89 -4.62 -2.20 -2.88
N ARG A 90 -3.85 -3.29 -2.93
CA ARG A 90 -2.39 -3.30 -2.92
C ARG A 90 -1.88 -4.10 -4.11
N VAL A 91 -0.87 -3.55 -4.78
CA VAL A 91 -0.14 -4.24 -5.84
C VAL A 91 0.98 -5.03 -5.19
N ILE A 92 1.05 -6.32 -5.49
CA ILE A 92 2.13 -7.21 -5.11
C ILE A 92 3.05 -7.33 -6.32
N LEU A 93 4.32 -7.00 -6.11
CA LEU A 93 5.35 -7.03 -7.12
C LEU A 93 6.24 -8.26 -6.94
N PRO A 94 6.60 -8.98 -8.02
CA PRO A 94 7.63 -10.01 -7.96
C PRO A 94 8.98 -9.46 -7.51
N ALA A 95 9.82 -10.31 -6.93
CA ALA A 95 11.16 -9.94 -6.45
C ALA A 95 12.08 -9.36 -7.55
N SER A 96 11.82 -9.68 -8.82
CA SER A 96 12.56 -9.10 -9.96
C SER A 96 12.46 -7.58 -10.05
N TYR A 97 11.45 -6.96 -9.40
CA TYR A 97 11.24 -5.51 -9.41
C TYR A 97 11.99 -4.77 -8.28
N THR A 98 12.73 -5.48 -7.40
CA THR A 98 13.35 -4.87 -6.22
C THR A 98 14.33 -3.74 -6.56
N GLU A 99 15.15 -3.90 -7.61
CA GLU A 99 16.12 -2.86 -7.99
C GLU A 99 15.43 -1.60 -8.54
N TRP A 100 14.41 -1.79 -9.37
CA TRP A 100 13.56 -0.69 -9.83
C TRP A 100 12.89 0.03 -8.64
N LEU A 101 12.34 -0.73 -7.69
CA LEU A 101 11.63 -0.21 -6.53
C LEU A 101 12.52 0.69 -5.66
N LYS A 102 13.79 0.29 -5.44
CA LYS A 102 14.76 1.08 -4.66
C LYS A 102 15.10 2.42 -5.32
N SER A 103 15.06 2.47 -6.65
CA SER A 103 15.36 3.68 -7.45
C SER A 103 14.14 4.56 -7.74
N CYS A 104 12.94 4.10 -7.41
CA CYS A 104 11.71 4.79 -7.72
C CYS A 104 11.47 5.97 -6.76
N LEU A 105 11.52 7.19 -7.28
CA LEU A 105 11.30 8.42 -6.50
C LEU A 105 9.81 8.67 -6.20
N ASP A 106 8.90 8.05 -6.95
CA ASP A 106 7.46 8.24 -6.81
C ASP A 106 6.88 7.44 -5.63
N LEU A 107 7.66 6.53 -5.04
CA LEU A 107 7.23 5.69 -3.93
C LEU A 107 7.74 6.20 -2.59
N ASP A 108 6.86 6.87 -1.85
CA ASP A 108 7.14 7.29 -0.47
C ASP A 108 6.55 6.31 0.55
N HIS A 109 7.41 5.45 1.11
CA HIS A 109 7.04 4.54 2.18
C HIS A 109 6.51 5.27 3.43
N GLN A 110 7.06 6.44 3.77
CA GLN A 110 6.65 7.17 4.98
C GLN A 110 5.24 7.73 4.84
N ALA A 111 4.91 8.28 3.66
CA ALA A 111 3.56 8.74 3.37
C ALA A 111 2.54 7.60 3.44
N ILE A 112 2.88 6.41 2.92
CA ILE A 112 2.00 5.23 2.97
C ILE A 112 1.76 4.77 4.40
N VAL A 113 2.82 4.70 5.23
CA VAL A 113 2.68 4.30 6.64
C VAL A 113 1.88 5.35 7.42
N HIS A 114 2.10 6.64 7.16
CA HIS A 114 1.33 7.71 7.79
C HIS A 114 -0.18 7.54 7.56
N ASP A 115 -0.58 7.24 6.33
CA ASP A 115 -1.98 6.98 5.99
C ASP A 115 -2.52 5.69 6.61
N GLN A 116 -1.79 4.57 6.44
CA GLN A 116 -2.24 3.25 6.91
C GLN A 116 -2.33 3.11 8.43
N TYR A 117 -1.49 3.84 9.16
CA TYR A 117 -1.46 3.83 10.62
C TYR A 117 -2.13 5.06 11.23
N PHE A 118 -2.93 5.78 10.43
CA PHE A 118 -3.81 6.85 10.90
C PHE A 118 -3.06 7.96 11.65
N ALA A 119 -1.83 8.26 11.24
CA ALA A 119 -0.96 9.20 11.92
C ALA A 119 -1.49 10.65 11.94
N ALA A 120 -2.45 10.99 11.06
CA ALA A 120 -3.15 12.27 11.06
C ALA A 120 -4.21 12.44 12.16
N TYR A 121 -4.64 11.34 12.80
CA TYR A 121 -5.75 11.39 13.75
C TYR A 121 -5.28 11.85 15.14
N PRO A 122 -6.05 12.71 15.83
CA PRO A 122 -5.76 13.08 17.21
C PRO A 122 -5.61 11.84 18.10
N GLY A 123 -4.53 11.78 18.88
CA GLY A 123 -4.19 10.62 19.73
C GLY A 123 -3.20 9.63 19.10
N MET A 124 -2.89 9.77 17.81
CA MET A 124 -1.90 8.93 17.10
C MET A 124 -0.54 9.63 16.97
N GLU A 125 -0.20 10.49 17.93
CA GLU A 125 1.00 11.35 17.92
C GLU A 125 2.31 10.56 17.79
N GLY A 126 2.38 9.38 18.39
CA GLY A 126 3.53 8.49 18.25
C GLY A 126 3.77 8.08 16.80
N GLN A 127 2.70 7.69 16.09
CA GLN A 127 2.78 7.36 14.66
C GLN A 127 3.16 8.59 13.84
N ARG A 128 2.58 9.75 14.15
CA ARG A 128 2.88 11.03 13.49
C ARG A 128 4.36 11.39 13.56
N VAL A 129 5.00 11.19 14.71
CA VAL A 129 6.43 11.45 14.89
C VAL A 129 7.29 10.44 14.12
N ILE A 130 6.90 9.16 14.08
CA ILE A 130 7.62 8.11 13.34
C ILE A 130 7.60 8.39 11.84
N THR A 131 6.46 8.84 11.33
CA THR A 131 6.23 9.09 9.89
C THR A 131 6.48 10.53 9.47
N ASP A 132 7.08 11.37 10.33
CA ASP A 132 7.32 12.78 10.01
C ASP A 132 8.24 12.89 8.77
N PRO A 133 7.90 13.70 7.75
CA PRO A 133 8.70 13.86 6.54
C PRO A 133 10.16 14.29 6.79
N ARG A 134 10.44 14.94 7.93
CA ARG A 134 11.79 15.33 8.35
C ARG A 134 12.65 14.14 8.81
N LYS A 135 12.04 12.96 9.00
CA LYS A 135 12.70 11.68 9.34
C LYS A 135 13.57 11.76 10.60
N ILE A 136 13.24 12.66 11.54
CA ILE A 136 14.06 12.94 12.73
C ILE A 136 14.21 11.67 13.57
N LEU A 137 13.10 11.00 13.90
CA LEU A 137 13.16 9.80 14.73
C LEU A 137 13.92 8.66 14.03
N ILE A 138 13.69 8.46 12.72
CA ILE A 138 14.43 7.48 11.91
C ILE A 138 15.94 7.76 11.94
N ASN A 139 16.34 9.02 11.81
CA ASN A 139 17.75 9.41 11.81
C ASN A 139 18.39 9.24 13.19
N VAL A 140 17.68 9.60 14.27
CA VAL A 140 18.13 9.38 15.64
C VAL A 140 18.30 7.89 15.90
N THR A 141 17.31 7.07 15.55
CA THR A 141 17.37 5.62 15.69
C THR A 141 18.53 5.03 14.91
N LYS A 142 18.71 5.39 13.63
CA LYS A 142 19.87 4.94 12.83
C LYS A 142 21.19 5.33 13.48
N THR A 143 21.31 6.56 13.95
CA THR A 143 22.55 7.07 14.55
C THR A 143 22.86 6.39 15.88
N LYS A 144 21.84 6.20 16.72
CA LYS A 144 22.01 5.58 18.04
C LYS A 144 22.24 4.07 17.90
N LEU A 145 21.44 3.36 17.11
CA LEU A 145 21.59 1.91 16.92
C LEU A 145 22.89 1.54 16.20
N ASN A 146 23.33 2.30 15.19
CA ASN A 146 24.56 1.96 14.47
C ASN A 146 25.84 2.23 15.29
N ASN A 147 25.79 3.13 16.27
CA ASN A 147 26.94 3.52 17.10
C ASN A 147 26.94 2.85 18.49
N GLN A 148 26.23 1.73 18.64
CA GLN A 148 25.94 1.09 19.94
C GLN A 148 26.89 -0.05 20.33
N SER A 149 28.06 -0.19 19.71
CA SER A 149 28.98 -1.31 19.99
C SER A 149 29.33 -1.47 21.48
N SER A 150 29.45 -0.37 22.23
CA SER A 150 29.66 -0.41 23.68
C SER A 150 28.41 -0.80 24.48
N GLN A 151 27.22 -0.49 23.99
CA GLN A 151 25.95 -0.89 24.63
C GLN A 151 25.67 -2.38 24.42
N CYS A 152 26.11 -2.97 23.30
CA CYS A 152 26.01 -4.43 23.11
C CYS A 152 26.78 -5.21 24.18
N ALA A 153 27.92 -4.71 24.65
CA ALA A 153 28.68 -5.33 25.73
C ALA A 153 27.91 -5.28 27.07
N LEU A 154 27.30 -4.13 27.40
CA LEU A 154 26.46 -3.98 28.58
C LEU A 154 25.20 -4.85 28.52
N PHE A 155 24.56 -4.92 27.35
CA PHE A 155 23.44 -5.84 27.13
C PHE A 155 23.87 -7.30 27.34
N HIS A 156 25.04 -7.69 26.82
CA HIS A 156 25.56 -9.04 27.01
C HIS A 156 25.80 -9.37 28.48
N GLU A 157 26.37 -8.44 29.24
CA GLU A 157 26.58 -8.57 30.69
C GLU A 157 25.25 -8.77 31.43
N HIS A 158 24.28 -7.87 31.23
CA HIS A 158 22.97 -7.96 31.89
C HIS A 158 22.14 -9.18 31.46
N ILE A 159 22.23 -9.58 30.19
CA ILE A 159 21.60 -10.82 29.71
C ILE A 159 22.24 -12.03 30.40
N THR A 160 23.56 -12.04 30.55
CA THR A 160 24.29 -13.14 31.19
C THR A 160 23.91 -13.23 32.67
N GLU A 161 23.90 -12.12 33.40
CA GLU A 161 23.44 -12.07 34.79
C GLU A 161 21.99 -12.57 34.95
N ALA A 162 21.08 -12.07 34.11
CA ALA A 162 19.66 -12.44 34.19
C ALA A 162 19.45 -13.92 33.81
N LEU A 163 20.20 -14.43 32.83
CA LEU A 163 20.17 -15.85 32.48
C LEU A 163 20.74 -16.70 33.61
N GLU A 164 21.83 -16.30 34.28
CA GLU A 164 22.36 -17.02 35.43
C GLU A 164 21.34 -17.06 36.58
N GLU A 165 20.64 -15.95 36.86
CA GLU A 165 19.58 -15.89 37.89
C GLU A 165 18.40 -16.83 37.54
N ILE A 166 17.93 -16.81 36.29
CA ILE A 166 16.78 -17.60 35.84
C ILE A 166 17.13 -19.09 35.68
N TRP A 167 18.37 -19.41 35.28
CA TRP A 167 18.81 -20.76 34.92
C TRP A 167 19.39 -21.55 36.10
N MET A 168 19.98 -20.88 37.10
CA MET A 168 20.54 -21.58 38.27
C MET A 168 19.48 -22.14 39.23
N ASP A 169 18.23 -21.69 39.14
CA ASP A 169 17.08 -22.26 39.85
C ASP A 169 16.55 -23.50 39.08
N ARG A 170 17.28 -24.61 39.21
CA ARG A 170 17.07 -25.87 38.49
C ARG A 170 15.68 -26.45 38.76
N ASP A 171 14.79 -26.37 37.77
CA ASP A 171 13.67 -27.29 37.64
C ASP A 171 13.66 -27.94 36.24
N VAL A 172 13.44 -29.25 36.21
CA VAL A 172 13.64 -30.16 35.07
C VAL A 172 12.66 -29.90 33.91
N ASN A 173 11.72 -28.97 34.10
CA ASN A 173 10.64 -28.63 33.17
C ASN A 173 10.97 -27.46 32.22
N PHE A 174 12.23 -27.07 32.08
CA PHE A 174 12.69 -25.93 31.27
C PHE A 174 12.12 -25.92 29.83
N ALA A 175 12.05 -27.08 29.18
CA ALA A 175 11.58 -27.19 27.80
C ALA A 175 10.07 -26.85 27.62
N LEU A 176 9.25 -26.99 28.67
CA LEU A 176 7.80 -26.78 28.60
C LEU A 176 7.38 -25.30 28.73
N HIS A 177 8.28 -24.42 29.18
CA HIS A 177 7.95 -23.03 29.51
C HIS A 177 8.88 -21.96 28.90
N ILE A 178 9.68 -22.32 27.89
CA ILE A 178 10.65 -21.41 27.24
C ILE A 178 10.03 -20.06 26.84
N THR A 179 8.81 -20.05 26.31
CA THR A 179 8.11 -18.80 25.93
C THR A 179 7.82 -17.90 27.13
N LYS A 180 7.46 -18.46 28.29
CA LYS A 180 7.21 -17.68 29.51
C LYS A 180 8.51 -17.06 30.04
N TYR A 181 9.60 -17.83 30.05
CA TYR A 181 10.91 -17.34 30.49
C TYR A 181 11.51 -16.30 29.55
N LEU A 182 11.35 -16.44 28.24
CA LEU A 182 11.78 -15.42 27.28
C LEU A 182 11.03 -14.10 27.45
N ILE A 183 9.72 -14.16 27.72
CA ILE A 183 8.91 -12.97 27.99
C ILE A 183 9.38 -12.32 29.30
N ASP A 184 9.58 -13.09 30.37
CA ASP A 184 10.05 -12.55 31.66
C ASP A 184 11.45 -11.92 31.54
N LEU A 185 12.38 -12.59 30.86
CA LEU A 185 13.71 -12.07 30.57
C LEU A 185 13.63 -10.74 29.81
N PHE A 186 12.78 -10.65 28.78
CA PHE A 186 12.60 -9.42 28.01
C PHE A 186 12.05 -8.28 28.88
N PHE A 187 11.07 -8.55 29.74
CA PHE A 187 10.51 -7.55 30.64
C PHE A 187 11.53 -7.06 31.68
N ARG A 188 12.33 -7.96 32.26
CA ARG A 188 13.40 -7.59 33.21
C ARG A 188 14.48 -6.73 32.56
N LEU A 189 14.89 -7.09 31.34
CA LEU A 189 15.85 -6.29 30.57
C LEU A 189 15.30 -4.92 30.16
N ALA A 190 13.98 -4.78 30.00
CA ALA A 190 13.34 -3.51 29.66
C ALA A 190 13.17 -2.56 30.87
N GLN A 191 13.31 -3.06 32.10
CA GLN A 191 13.15 -2.29 33.35
C GLN A 191 14.46 -1.75 33.94
N ARG A 192 15.61 -2.26 33.48
CA ARG A 192 16.95 -1.78 33.86
C ARG A 192 17.44 -0.73 32.86
#